data_AF-A0AAP8T2K5-F1
#
_entry.id   AF-A0AAP8T2K5-F1
#
_cell.length_a   1.000
_cell.length_b   1.000
_cell.length_c   1.000
_cell.angle_alpha   90.00
_cell.angle_beta   90.00
_cell.angle_gamma   90.00
#
_symmetry.space_group_name_H-M   'P 1'
#
loop_
_entity.id
_entity.type
_entity.pdbx_description
1 polymer ?
#
loop_
_entity_poly.entity_id
_entity_poly.type
_entity_poly.pdbx_seq_one_letter_code
_entity_poly.pdbx_strand_id
1 'polypeptide(L)'
;MSNKYAIVLAAGKGTRMKSKLYKVLQPVCGKPMVQHVVDHVKSVGVQNVVTVVGHGAELVKTQLGENSEYALQADQLGTAHAV
;
A
#
# COMPACT_ATOMS: atom_id res chain seq x y z
N MET A 1 -12.35 -24.21 -1.83
CA MET A 1 -11.41 -23.17 -2.31
C MET A 1 -10.78 -22.52 -1.10
N SER A 2 -9.47 -22.27 -1.10
CA SER A 2 -8.82 -21.55 0.00
C SER A 2 -9.13 -20.07 -0.13
N ASN A 3 -9.65 -19.45 0.93
CA ASN A 3 -9.67 -17.98 1.02
C ASN A 3 -8.22 -17.48 1.02
N LYS A 4 -7.91 -16.50 0.16
CA LYS A 4 -6.59 -15.88 0.09
C LYS A 4 -6.75 -14.41 0.44
N TYR A 5 -5.84 -13.93 1.28
CA TYR A 5 -5.73 -12.53 1.67
C TYR A 5 -4.36 -12.01 1.23
N ALA A 6 -4.29 -10.72 0.92
CA ALA A 6 -3.04 -10.04 0.65
C ALA A 6 -2.88 -8.83 1.58
N ILE A 7 -1.69 -8.68 2.14
CA ILE A 7 -1.31 -7.53 2.94
C ILE A 7 -0.23 -6.76 2.17
N VAL A 8 -0.50 -5.49 1.86
CA VAL A 8 0.41 -4.59 1.14
C VAL A 8 1.01 -3.60 2.12
N LEU A 9 2.31 -3.70 2.39
CA LEU A 9 3.00 -2.83 3.34
C LEU A 9 3.38 -1.49 2.70
N ALA A 10 2.59 -0.45 2.98
CA ALA A 10 2.69 0.87 2.36
C ALA A 10 2.93 2.03 3.36
N ALA A 11 3.24 1.73 4.64
CA ALA A 11 3.38 2.74 5.70
C ALA A 11 4.71 3.53 5.70
N GLY A 12 5.68 3.12 4.89
CA GLY A 12 7.03 3.69 4.92
C GLY A 12 7.16 5.07 4.26
N LYS A 13 7.76 6.03 4.98
CA LYS A 13 7.99 7.42 4.52
C LYS A 13 8.86 7.56 3.26
N GLY A 14 9.86 6.70 3.08
CA GLY A 14 10.77 6.77 1.91
C GLY A 14 11.80 7.91 1.98
N THR A 15 12.47 8.09 3.12
CA THR A 15 13.39 9.22 3.38
C THR A 15 14.49 9.41 2.33
N ARG A 16 15.01 8.32 1.77
CA ARG A 16 16.04 8.36 0.71
C ARG A 16 15.53 8.87 -0.65
N MET A 17 14.21 8.90 -0.87
CA MET A 17 13.61 9.40 -2.12
C MET A 17 13.75 10.92 -2.27
N LYS A 18 14.07 11.65 -1.19
CA LYS A 18 14.20 13.13 -1.18
C LYS A 18 13.02 13.84 -1.87
N SER A 19 11.81 13.30 -1.71
CA SER A 19 10.59 13.79 -2.35
C SER A 19 9.52 14.07 -1.30
N LYS A 20 8.65 15.04 -1.58
CA LYS A 20 7.43 15.29 -0.79
C LYS A 20 6.38 14.21 -1.00
N LEU A 21 6.46 13.49 -2.12
CA LEU A 21 5.56 12.40 -2.45
C LEU A 21 6.05 11.10 -1.78
N TYR A 22 5.14 10.41 -1.11
CA TYR A 22 5.42 9.14 -0.43
C TYR A 22 5.99 8.10 -1.37
N LYS A 23 6.90 7.25 -0.87
CA LYS A 23 7.59 6.22 -1.67
C LYS A 23 6.62 5.50 -2.59
N VAL A 24 5.54 4.97 -2.04
CA VAL A 24 4.60 4.09 -2.76
C VAL A 24 3.73 4.83 -3.78
N LEU A 25 3.66 6.16 -3.70
CA LEU A 25 2.92 7.00 -4.64
C LEU A 25 3.78 7.49 -5.81
N GLN A 26 5.10 7.28 -5.76
CA GLN A 26 5.97 7.66 -6.86
C GLN A 26 5.56 6.91 -8.15
N PRO A 27 5.45 7.62 -9.28
CA PRO A 27 5.02 7.01 -10.52
C PRO A 27 6.12 6.14 -11.11
N VAL A 28 5.74 4.95 -11.57
CA VAL A 28 6.55 4.07 -12.42
C VAL A 28 5.73 3.81 -13.68
N CYS A 29 6.28 4.20 -14.83
CA CYS A 29 5.57 4.19 -16.11
C CYS A 29 4.22 4.92 -16.04
N GLY A 30 4.17 6.07 -15.36
CA GLY A 30 2.97 6.91 -15.24
C GLY A 30 1.93 6.45 -14.22
N LYS A 31 2.10 5.30 -13.57
CA LYS A 31 1.18 4.78 -12.53
C LYS A 31 1.89 4.66 -11.17
N PRO A 32 1.27 5.04 -10.05
CA PRO A 32 1.86 4.89 -8.71
C PRO A 32 2.27 3.44 -8.40
N MET A 33 3.43 3.25 -7.76
CA MET A 33 3.94 1.91 -7.42
C MET A 33 2.92 1.05 -6.66
N VAL A 34 2.19 1.63 -5.70
CA VAL A 34 1.18 0.89 -4.92
C VAL A 34 0.03 0.37 -5.78
N GLN A 35 -0.36 1.13 -6.81
CA GLN A 35 -1.45 0.75 -7.70
C GLN A 35 -1.05 -0.48 -8.53
N HIS A 36 0.18 -0.54 -9.02
CA HIS A 36 0.68 -1.73 -9.72
C HIS A 36 0.59 -3.00 -8.86
N VAL A 37 0.92 -2.90 -7.57
CA VAL A 37 0.86 -4.04 -6.64
C VAL A 37 -0.58 -4.49 -6.42
N VAL A 38 -1.49 -3.56 -6.11
CA VAL A 38 -2.91 -3.88 -5.85
C VAL A 38 -3.57 -4.43 -7.11
N ASP A 39 -3.34 -3.82 -8.28
CA ASP A 39 -3.87 -4.29 -9.57
C ASP A 39 -3.43 -5.73 -9.84
N HIS A 40 -2.15 -6.05 -9.62
CA HIS A 40 -1.61 -7.38 -9.87
C HIS A 40 -2.18 -8.43 -8.91
N VAL A 41 -2.23 -8.12 -7.62
CA VAL A 41 -2.82 -9.00 -6.58
C VAL A 41 -4.27 -9.34 -6.92
N LYS A 42 -5.06 -8.35 -7.35
CA LYS A 42 -6.44 -8.58 -7.80
C LYS A 42 -6.52 -9.41 -9.08
N SER A 43 -5.62 -9.19 -10.04
CA SER A 43 -5.60 -9.93 -11.31
C SER A 43 -5.37 -11.44 -11.12
N VAL A 44 -4.72 -11.85 -10.02
CA VAL A 44 -4.50 -13.27 -9.67
C VAL A 44 -5.61 -13.85 -8.79
N GLY A 45 -6.73 -13.14 -8.65
CA GLY A 45 -7.95 -13.62 -7.99
C GLY A 45 -8.01 -13.39 -6.47
N VAL A 46 -7.11 -12.59 -5.89
CA VAL A 46 -7.17 -12.21 -4.46
C VAL A 46 -8.03 -10.96 -4.30
N GLN A 47 -9.25 -11.12 -3.78
CA GLN A 47 -10.19 -10.01 -3.61
C GLN A 47 -10.01 -9.27 -2.27
N ASN A 48 -9.57 -9.98 -1.23
CA ASN A 48 -9.35 -9.41 0.09
C ASN A 48 -7.93 -8.85 0.20
N VAL A 49 -7.79 -7.56 -0.10
CA VAL A 49 -6.52 -6.82 -0.02
C VAL A 49 -6.59 -5.81 1.13
N VAL A 50 -5.62 -5.86 2.04
CA VAL A 50 -5.44 -4.88 3.11
C VAL A 50 -4.13 -4.14 2.87
N THR A 51 -4.20 -2.81 2.75
CA THR A 51 -3.03 -1.95 2.59
C THR A 51 -2.71 -1.31 3.93
N VAL A 52 -1.52 -1.62 4.46
CA VAL A 52 -1.02 -1.03 5.70
C VAL A 52 -0.46 0.35 5.39
N VAL A 53 -1.09 1.38 5.91
CA VAL A 53 -0.75 2.79 5.69
C VAL A 53 -0.15 3.40 6.95
N GLY A 54 0.62 4.48 6.80
CA GLY A 54 1.29 5.16 7.90
C GLY A 54 1.26 6.66 7.67
N HIS A 55 2.41 7.32 7.77
CA HIS A 55 2.53 8.72 7.38
C HIS A 55 2.03 8.91 5.94
N GLY A 56 1.12 9.87 5.72
CA GLY A 56 0.53 10.11 4.38
C GLY A 56 -0.62 9.19 3.99
N ALA A 57 -1.21 8.48 4.95
CA ALA A 57 -2.30 7.53 4.72
C ALA A 57 -3.39 8.07 3.79
N GLU A 58 -3.82 9.32 3.97
CA GLU A 58 -4.92 9.89 3.19
C GLU A 58 -4.62 9.95 1.68
N LEU A 59 -3.37 10.19 1.27
CA LEU A 59 -3.01 10.19 -0.15
C LEU A 59 -3.03 8.77 -0.73
N VAL A 60 -2.59 7.78 0.05
CA VAL A 60 -2.62 6.36 -0.37
C VAL A 60 -4.05 5.85 -0.45
N LYS A 61 -4.90 6.19 0.54
CA LYS A 61 -6.33 5.87 0.53
C LYS A 61 -7.05 6.52 -0.65
N THR A 62 -6.77 7.79 -0.92
CA THR A 62 -7.34 8.49 -2.09
C THR A 62 -6.94 7.81 -3.39
N GLN A 63 -5.69 7.39 -3.51
CA GLN A 63 -5.19 6.72 -4.72
C GLN A 63 -5.83 5.35 -4.95
N LEU A 64 -5.97 4.53 -3.89
CA LEU A 64 -6.44 3.16 -4.01
C LEU A 64 -7.98 3.03 -3.93
N GLY A 65 -8.65 3.98 -3.26
CA GLY A 65 -10.11 4.00 -3.13
C GLY A 65 -10.65 2.71 -2.53
N GLU A 66 -11.68 2.15 -3.15
CA GLU A 66 -12.30 0.89 -2.71
C GLU A 66 -11.52 -0.36 -3.16
N ASN A 67 -10.34 -0.18 -3.78
CA ASN A 67 -9.54 -1.32 -4.20
C ASN A 67 -8.84 -2.06 -3.07
N SER A 68 -8.87 -1.52 -1.85
CA SER A 68 -8.22 -2.10 -0.69
C SER A 68 -8.97 -1.69 0.58
N GLU A 69 -8.94 -2.57 1.57
CA GLU A 69 -9.14 -2.19 2.98
C GLU A 69 -7.85 -1.56 3.53
N TYR A 70 -7.93 -0.86 4.65
CA TYR A 70 -6.80 -0.11 5.19
C TYR A 70 -6.57 -0.39 6.67
N ALA A 71 -5.32 -0.63 7.03
CA ALA A 71 -4.86 -0.71 8.41
C ALA A 71 -3.85 0.41 8.69
N LEU A 72 -3.98 1.13 9.81
CA LEU A 72 -3.06 2.20 10.18
C LEU A 72 -1.92 1.65 11.05
N GLN A 73 -0.69 1.77 10.56
CA GLN A 73 0.53 1.63 11.36
C GLN A 73 1.00 3.03 11.80
N ALA A 74 0.53 3.48 12.96
CA ALA A 74 0.87 4.79 13.53
C ALA A 74 2.39 4.95 13.70
N ASP A 75 3.04 3.93 14.30
CA ASP A 75 4.48 3.86 14.51
C ASP A 75 5.15 2.79 13.64
N GLN A 76 6.15 3.15 12.85
CA GLN A 76 6.83 2.23 11.93
C GLN A 76 7.90 1.39 12.65
N LEU A 77 7.47 0.50 13.54
CA LEU A 77 8.29 -0.39 14.37
C LEU A 77 8.81 -1.66 13.64
N GLY A 78 8.80 -1.64 12.31
CA GLY A 78 9.20 -2.77 11.47
C GLY A 78 8.03 -3.51 10.81
N THR A 79 8.35 -4.51 10.00
CA THR A 79 7.37 -5.25 9.19
C THR A 79 6.54 -6.23 10.01
N ALA A 80 7.10 -6.82 11.06
CA ALA A 80 6.35 -7.71 11.96
C ALA A 80 5.26 -6.97 12.75
N HIS A 81 5.48 -5.70 13.10
CA HIS A 81 4.44 -4.84 13.68
C HIS A 81 3.37 -4.44 12.64
N ALA A 82 3.71 -4.48 11.36
CA ALA A 82 2.83 -4.04 10.28
C ALA A 82 1.83 -5.12 9.83
N VAL A 83 2.18 -6.40 10.01
CA VAL A 83 1.41 -7.60 9.61
C VAL A 83 0.66 -8.14 10.81
#